data_AF-A0A3D2RWH7-F1
#
_entry.id   AF-A0A3D2RWH7-F1
#
_cell.length_a   1.000
_cell.length_b   1.000
_cell.length_c   1.000
_cell.angle_alpha   90.00
_cell.angle_beta   90.00
_cell.angle_gamma   90.00
#
_symmetry.space_group_name_H-M   'P 1'
#
loop_
_entity.id
_entity.type
_entity.pdbx_description
1 polymer ?
#
loop_
_entity_poly.entity_id
_entity_poly.type
_entity_poly.pdbx_seq_one_letter_code
_entity_poly.pdbx_strand_id
1 'polypeptide(L)'
;ERKPEKILRALNDHGIDILLVPYKEPIDHVFEPATLSSAKRRIQKCFLYNTENRLPDHNFTIKRQTAPFYDSVLTVINSISDPVFRSQFLNQWREQVHPNGETIEAYCQVSMDEALKFLPF
;
A
#
# COMPACT_ATOMS: atom_id res chain seq x y z
N GLU A 1 -16.28 -7.40 15.09
CA GLU A 1 -15.89 -7.75 13.71
C GLU A 1 -14.37 -7.72 13.58
N ARG A 2 -13.79 -8.68 12.85
CA ARG A 2 -12.34 -8.71 12.56
C ARG A 2 -11.98 -7.52 11.67
N LYS A 3 -10.83 -6.88 11.90
CA LYS A 3 -10.41 -5.70 11.11
C LYS A 3 -10.26 -5.99 9.60
N PRO A 4 -9.72 -7.14 9.16
CA PRO A 4 -9.68 -7.50 7.73
C PRO A 4 -11.07 -7.62 7.09
N GLU A 5 -12.08 -8.14 7.80
CA GLU A 5 -13.45 -8.24 7.30
C GLU A 5 -14.05 -6.84 7.07
N LYS A 6 -13.81 -5.89 7.97
CA LYS A 6 -14.26 -4.50 7.79
C LYS A 6 -13.63 -3.86 6.56
N ILE A 7 -12.35 -4.10 6.32
CA ILE A 7 -11.66 -3.59 5.12
C ILE A 7 -12.31 -4.19 3.88
N LEU A 8 -12.51 -5.51 3.82
CA LEU A 8 -13.09 -6.16 2.64
C LEU A 8 -14.53 -5.69 2.36
N ARG A 9 -15.31 -5.41 3.40
CA ARG A 9 -16.64 -4.77 3.27
C ARG A 9 -16.52 -3.36 2.70
N ALA A 10 -15.63 -2.53 3.25
CA ALA A 10 -15.39 -1.19 2.72
C ALA A 10 -14.96 -1.22 1.24
N LEU A 11 -14.10 -2.15 0.83
CA LEU A 11 -13.72 -2.33 -0.57
C LEU A 11 -14.94 -2.64 -1.46
N ASN A 12 -15.85 -3.48 -0.99
CA ASN A 12 -17.11 -3.77 -1.69
C ASN A 12 -18.02 -2.54 -1.79
N ASP A 13 -18.19 -1.82 -0.68
CA ASP A 13 -19.08 -0.66 -0.57
C ASP A 13 -18.59 0.51 -1.43
N HIS A 14 -17.28 0.70 -1.53
CA HIS A 14 -16.65 1.72 -2.37
C HIS A 14 -16.52 1.32 -3.85
N GLY A 15 -16.93 0.12 -4.23
CA GLY A 15 -16.92 -0.30 -5.62
C GLY A 15 -15.51 -0.47 -6.22
N ILE A 16 -14.53 -0.84 -5.40
CA ILE A 16 -13.13 -1.02 -5.85
C ILE A 16 -13.02 -2.18 -6.85
N ASP A 17 -12.40 -1.93 -7.99
CA ASP A 17 -12.16 -2.89 -9.08
C ASP A 17 -10.68 -3.25 -9.26
N ILE A 18 -9.76 -2.41 -8.78
CA ILE A 18 -8.31 -2.67 -8.72
C ILE A 18 -7.83 -2.51 -7.27
N LEU A 19 -7.22 -3.57 -6.73
CA LEU A 19 -6.71 -3.58 -5.37
C LEU A 19 -5.18 -3.47 -5.36
N LEU A 20 -4.66 -2.45 -4.66
CA LEU A 20 -3.23 -2.25 -4.41
C LEU A 20 -2.96 -2.50 -2.92
N VAL A 21 -2.09 -3.46 -2.61
CA VAL A 21 -1.78 -3.85 -1.23
C VAL A 21 -0.28 -3.75 -0.97
N PRO A 22 0.17 -3.10 0.12
CA PRO A 22 1.59 -3.05 0.45
C PRO A 22 2.10 -4.46 0.79
N TYR A 23 3.26 -4.81 0.25
CA TYR A 23 3.93 -6.07 0.57
C TYR A 23 4.45 -6.06 2.00
N LYS A 24 4.13 -7.13 2.73
CA LYS A 24 4.48 -7.37 4.12
C LYS A 24 4.44 -8.87 4.39
N GLU A 25 4.59 -9.30 5.64
CA GLU A 25 4.42 -10.71 5.97
C GLU A 25 2.97 -11.19 5.73
N PRO A 26 2.75 -12.25 4.93
CA PRO A 26 1.41 -12.75 4.61
C PRO A 26 0.80 -13.43 5.82
N ILE A 27 -0.49 -13.19 6.08
CA ILE A 27 -1.23 -13.82 7.17
C ILE A 27 -2.58 -14.29 6.66
N ASP A 28 -2.96 -15.52 7.00
CA ASP A 28 -4.26 -16.05 6.61
C ASP A 28 -5.40 -15.36 7.35
N HIS A 29 -6.43 -15.01 6.60
CA HIS A 29 -7.64 -14.39 7.11
C HIS A 29 -8.86 -15.21 6.74
N VAL A 30 -9.82 -15.29 7.65
CA VAL A 30 -11.14 -15.87 7.37
C VAL A 30 -12.13 -14.73 7.22
N PHE A 31 -12.81 -14.71 6.07
CA PHE A 31 -13.82 -13.74 5.69
C PHE A 31 -15.20 -14.40 5.63
N GLU A 32 -16.24 -13.58 5.77
CA GLU A 32 -17.60 -14.05 5.52
C GLU A 32 -17.76 -14.42 4.04
N PRO A 33 -18.40 -15.58 3.70
CA PRO A 33 -18.50 -16.06 2.32
C PRO A 33 -19.15 -15.06 1.36
N ALA A 34 -20.16 -14.32 1.84
CA ALA A 34 -20.85 -13.30 1.05
C ALA A 34 -19.94 -12.11 0.73
N THR A 35 -19.21 -11.60 1.73
CA THR A 35 -18.25 -10.50 1.58
C THR A 35 -17.15 -10.88 0.59
N LEU A 36 -16.60 -12.08 0.74
CA LEU A 36 -15.56 -12.61 -0.14
C LEU A 36 -16.06 -12.78 -1.57
N SER A 37 -17.24 -13.38 -1.76
CA SER A 37 -17.83 -13.60 -3.09
C SER A 37 -18.11 -12.30 -3.83
N SER A 38 -18.65 -11.29 -3.12
CA SER A 38 -18.84 -9.95 -3.68
C SER A 38 -17.51 -9.34 -4.13
N ALA A 39 -16.47 -9.44 -3.29
CA ALA A 39 -15.17 -8.86 -3.59
C ALA A 39 -14.50 -9.55 -4.79
N LYS A 40 -14.53 -10.89 -4.85
CA LYS A 40 -14.00 -11.69 -5.97
C LYS A 40 -14.71 -11.39 -7.29
N ARG A 41 -16.01 -11.09 -7.27
CA ARG A 41 -16.77 -10.75 -8.48
C ARG A 41 -16.40 -9.36 -9.01
N ARG A 42 -16.08 -8.42 -8.13
CA ARG A 42 -15.85 -7.01 -8.47
C ARG A 42 -14.40 -6.70 -8.77
N ILE A 43 -13.48 -7.14 -7.91
CA ILE A 43 -12.06 -6.83 -8.02
C ILE A 43 -11.46 -7.68 -9.15
N GLN A 44 -11.01 -7.00 -10.20
CA GLN A 44 -10.51 -7.62 -11.42
C GLN A 44 -9.01 -7.85 -11.36
N LYS A 45 -8.27 -6.97 -10.68
CA LYS A 45 -6.81 -7.05 -10.57
C LYS A 45 -6.35 -6.72 -9.15
N CYS A 46 -5.40 -7.49 -8.66
CA CYS A 46 -4.74 -7.24 -7.39
C CYS A 46 -3.24 -7.12 -7.62
N PHE A 47 -2.61 -6.15 -6.96
CA PHE A 47 -1.17 -5.95 -7.01
C PHE A 47 -0.61 -5.81 -5.61
N LEU A 48 0.47 -6.55 -5.34
CA LEU A 48 1.38 -6.28 -4.23
C LEU A 48 2.38 -5.24 -4.67
N TYR A 49 2.69 -4.26 -3.82
CA TYR A 49 3.71 -3.25 -4.12
C TYR A 49 4.72 -3.09 -2.98
N ASN A 50 5.96 -2.76 -3.33
CA ASN A 50 7.03 -2.49 -2.38
C ASN A 50 7.99 -1.39 -2.90
N THR A 51 8.35 -0.44 -2.03
CA THR A 51 9.30 0.66 -2.32
C THR A 51 10.77 0.27 -2.10
N GLU A 52 11.06 -0.86 -1.45
CA GLU A 52 12.39 -1.28 -1.00
C GLU A 52 12.92 -2.52 -1.73
N ASN A 53 12.41 -2.80 -2.93
CA ASN A 53 12.86 -3.91 -3.77
C ASN A 53 12.77 -5.32 -3.12
N ARG A 54 11.98 -5.48 -2.05
CA ARG A 54 11.76 -6.77 -1.37
C ARG A 54 10.75 -7.68 -2.06
N LEU A 55 10.37 -7.35 -3.31
CA LEU A 55 9.45 -8.11 -4.13
C LEU A 55 10.26 -8.86 -5.21
N PRO A 56 10.73 -10.10 -4.92
CA PRO A 56 11.68 -10.79 -5.79
C PRO A 56 11.13 -11.06 -7.19
N ASP A 57 9.83 -11.36 -7.32
CA ASP A 57 9.15 -11.66 -8.59
C ASP A 57 8.13 -10.57 -8.95
N HIS A 58 8.60 -9.35 -9.22
CA HIS A 58 7.73 -8.25 -9.64
C HIS A 58 7.50 -8.24 -11.16
N ASN A 59 6.29 -7.89 -11.59
CA ASN A 59 5.95 -7.80 -13.01
C ASN A 59 6.43 -6.50 -13.65
N PHE A 60 6.40 -5.41 -12.91
CA PHE A 60 6.86 -4.11 -13.39
C PHE A 60 7.33 -3.22 -12.25
N THR A 61 8.10 -2.19 -12.60
CA THR A 61 8.51 -1.13 -11.70
C THR A 61 7.98 0.22 -12.17
N ILE A 62 7.61 1.08 -11.23
CA ILE A 62 7.32 2.48 -11.49
C ILE A 62 8.45 3.30 -10.87
N LYS A 63 9.11 4.12 -11.69
CA LYS A 63 10.11 5.08 -11.23
C LYS A 63 9.47 6.45 -11.09
N ARG A 64 9.65 7.08 -9.94
CA ARG A 64 9.17 8.43 -9.65
C ARG A 64 10.34 9.35 -9.35
N GLN A 65 10.40 10.46 -10.08
CA GLN A 65 11.34 11.55 -9.80
C GLN A 65 10.81 12.33 -8.58
N THR A 66 11.52 12.24 -7.45
CA THR A 66 11.09 12.87 -6.20
C THR A 66 11.69 14.26 -6.01
N ALA A 67 12.81 14.56 -6.69
CA ALA A 67 13.49 15.85 -6.61
C ALA A 67 12.57 17.07 -6.84
N PRO A 68 11.66 17.09 -7.85
CA PRO A 68 10.81 18.27 -8.08
C PRO A 68 9.82 18.57 -6.95
N PHE A 69 9.50 17.59 -6.11
CA PHE A 69 8.49 17.70 -5.05
C PHE A 69 9.10 17.68 -3.65
N TYR A 70 10.41 17.43 -3.52
CA TYR A 70 11.07 17.19 -2.24
C TYR A 70 10.83 18.32 -1.24
N ASP A 71 11.09 19.57 -1.64
CA ASP A 71 10.91 20.74 -0.78
C ASP A 71 9.45 21.01 -0.42
N SER A 72 8.53 20.72 -1.35
CA SER A 72 7.10 20.87 -1.09
C SER A 72 6.62 19.87 -0.03
N VAL A 73 7.07 18.62 -0.10
CA VAL A 73 6.75 17.58 0.89
C VAL A 73 7.39 17.93 2.23
N LEU A 74 8.65 18.37 2.25
CA LEU A 74 9.28 18.86 3.48
C LEU A 74 8.51 20.01 4.13
N THR A 75 8.01 20.95 3.33
CA THR A 75 7.20 22.08 3.83
C THR A 75 5.93 21.57 4.51
N VAL A 76 5.23 20.62 3.89
CA VAL A 76 4.03 20.00 4.47
C VAL A 76 4.36 19.27 5.77
N ILE A 77 5.41 18.45 5.79
CA ILE A 77 5.83 17.72 7.00
C ILE A 77 6.18 18.71 8.12
N ASN A 78 6.91 19.78 7.79
CA ASN A 78 7.32 20.79 8.76
C ASN A 78 6.15 21.60 9.34
N SER A 79 5.03 21.68 8.62
CA SER A 79 3.80 22.34 9.08
C SER A 79 3.03 21.56 10.15
N ILE A 80 3.37 20.28 10.37
CA ILE A 80 2.72 19.45 11.40
C ILE A 80 3.03 20.01 12.79
N SER A 81 1.98 20.30 13.56
CA SER A 81 2.07 20.95 14.86
C SER A 81 2.60 20.04 15.96
N ASP A 82 2.40 18.73 15.86
CA ASP A 82 2.93 17.74 16.80
C ASP A 82 4.42 17.49 16.49
N PRO A 83 5.36 17.92 17.36
CA PRO A 83 6.79 17.79 17.09
C PRO A 83 7.31 16.35 17.16
N VAL A 84 6.67 15.49 17.97
CA VAL A 84 7.07 14.08 18.12
C VAL A 84 6.66 13.31 16.87
N PHE A 85 5.39 13.43 16.48
CA PHE A 85 4.89 12.81 15.25
C PHE A 85 5.61 13.33 14.02
N ARG A 86 5.83 14.65 13.91
CA ARG A 86 6.59 15.26 12.80
C ARG A 86 7.97 14.64 12.65
N SER A 87 8.71 14.50 13.76
CA SER A 87 10.08 13.97 13.72
C SER A 87 10.12 12.49 13.32
N GLN A 88 9.17 11.69 13.84
CA GLN A 88 9.02 10.28 13.45
C GLN A 88 8.68 10.14 11.97
N PHE A 89 7.70 10.90 11.50
CA PHE A 89 7.25 10.88 10.11
C PHE A 89 8.36 11.34 9.15
N LEU A 90 9.09 12.40 9.49
CA LEU A 90 10.21 12.90 8.70
C LEU A 90 11.32 11.86 8.54
N ASN A 91 11.65 11.13 9.61
CA ASN A 91 12.66 10.08 9.57
C ASN A 91 12.22 8.92 8.67
N GLN A 92 11.00 8.42 8.85
CA GLN A 92 10.44 7.36 7.99
C GLN A 92 10.40 7.77 6.51
N TRP A 93 9.99 9.01 6.23
CA TRP A 93 9.92 9.50 4.86
C TRP A 93 11.31 9.60 4.21
N ARG A 94 12.33 10.05 4.96
CA ARG A 94 13.72 10.13 4.47
C ARG A 94 14.35 8.77 4.20
N GLU A 95 13.95 7.72 4.91
CA GLU A 95 14.38 6.34 4.62
C GLU A 95 13.85 5.85 3.26
N GLN A 96 12.72 6.39 2.81
CA GLN A 96 12.04 5.98 1.56
C GLN A 96 12.32 6.90 0.37
N VAL A 97 12.72 8.15 0.62
CA VAL A 97 12.85 9.19 -0.41
C VAL A 97 14.22 9.86 -0.35
N HIS A 98 15.00 9.66 -1.41
CA HIS A 98 16.29 10.31 -1.58
C HIS A 98 16.12 11.73 -2.18
N PRO A 99 16.81 12.77 -1.64
CA PRO A 99 16.69 14.17 -2.08
C PRO A 99 17.01 14.40 -3.57
N ASN A 100 17.94 13.62 -4.11
CA ASN A 100 18.38 13.68 -5.50
C ASN A 100 18.01 12.40 -6.27
N GLY A 101 17.06 11.62 -5.76
CA GLY A 101 16.86 10.25 -6.21
C GLY A 101 15.61 10.00 -7.03
N GLU A 102 15.57 8.77 -7.54
CA GLU A 102 14.36 8.12 -8.03
C GLU A 102 13.83 7.23 -6.91
N THR A 103 12.53 7.30 -6.60
CA THR A 103 11.88 6.22 -5.85
C THR A 103 11.42 5.18 -6.86
N ILE A 104 11.84 3.93 -6.65
CA ILE A 104 11.45 2.78 -7.48
C ILE A 104 10.47 1.94 -6.67
N GLU A 105 9.24 1.84 -7.16
CA GLU A 105 8.22 0.95 -6.61
C GLU A 105 8.11 -0.28 -7.50
N ALA A 106 8.25 -1.47 -6.92
CA ALA A 106 8.04 -2.73 -7.60
C ALA A 106 6.61 -3.22 -7.38
N TYR A 107 5.98 -3.75 -8.43
CA TYR A 107 4.60 -4.25 -8.40
C TYR A 107 4.54 -5.68 -8.93
N CYS A 108 3.86 -6.57 -8.19
CA CYS A 108 3.54 -7.93 -8.62
C CYS A 108 2.02 -8.10 -8.62
N GLN A 109 1.47 -8.44 -9.77
CA GLN A 109 0.10 -8.88 -9.91
C GLN A 109 -0.06 -10.25 -9.28
N VAL A 110 -1.04 -10.37 -8.40
CA VAL A 110 -1.34 -11.61 -7.69
C VAL A 110 -2.82 -11.96 -7.81
N SER A 111 -3.19 -13.18 -7.43
CA SER A 111 -4.60 -13.55 -7.31
C SER A 111 -5.27 -12.80 -6.15
N MET A 112 -6.60 -12.73 -6.17
CA MET A 112 -7.36 -12.16 -5.06
C MET A 112 -7.08 -12.89 -3.74
N ASP A 113 -7.05 -14.23 -3.77
CA ASP A 113 -6.77 -15.04 -2.58
C ASP A 113 -5.38 -14.76 -1.99
N GLU A 114 -4.39 -14.50 -2.86
CA GLU A 114 -3.06 -14.12 -2.40
C GLU A 114 -3.03 -12.69 -1.85
N ALA A 115 -3.63 -11.72 -2.54
CA ALA A 115 -3.66 -10.32 -2.09
C ALA A 115 -4.32 -10.16 -0.71
N LEU A 116 -5.35 -10.95 -0.43
CA LEU A 116 -6.06 -10.88 0.83
C LEU A 116 -5.17 -11.18 2.04
N LYS A 117 -4.14 -12.02 1.89
CA LYS A 117 -3.19 -12.34 2.97
C LYS A 117 -2.38 -11.13 3.43
N PHE A 118 -2.35 -10.06 2.64
CA PHE A 118 -1.56 -8.86 2.91
C PHE A 118 -2.41 -7.71 3.47
N LEU A 119 -3.72 -7.91 3.72
CA LEU A 119 -4.57 -6.86 4.30
C LEU A 119 -4.15 -6.47 5.73
N PRO A 120 -4.14 -5.17 6.09
CA PRO A 120 -3.71 -4.70 7.41
C PRO A 120 -4.61 -5.19 8.56
N PHE A 121 -3.99 -5.31 9.74
CA PHE A 121 -4.67 -5.59 11.01
C PHE A 121 -5.16 -4.29 11.64
#